data_AF-A0A1F9DAR6-F1
#
_entry.id   AF-A0A1F9DAR6-F1
#
_cell.length_a   1.000
_cell.length_b   1.000
_cell.length_c   1.000
_cell.angle_alpha   90.00
_cell.angle_beta   90.00
_cell.angle_gamma   90.00
#
_symmetry.space_group_name_H-M   'P 1'
#
loop_
_entity.id
_entity.type
_entity.pdbx_description
1 polymer ?
#
loop_
_entity_poly.entity_id
_entity_poly.type
_entity_poly.pdbx_seq_one_letter_code
_entity_poly.pdbx_strand_id
1 'polypeptide(L)' 'MVEMESYCNTTQRVFKRVDQFLDERDYHVKTCHGIVLLEGVICEGTRDFGPCDRSCFFFWREEWLEEVDPPFRPFDGNG' A
#
# COMPACT_ATOMS: atom_id res chain seq x y z
N MET A 1 5.58 -10.17 12.01
CA MET A 1 4.69 -10.28 10.83
C MET A 1 5.61 -10.16 9.63
N VAL A 2 6.09 -11.30 9.12
CA VAL A 2 7.30 -11.36 8.27
C VAL A 2 7.03 -10.94 6.82
N GLU A 3 5.78 -10.98 6.35
CA GLU A 3 5.42 -10.62 4.97
C GLU A 3 5.76 -9.16 4.63
N MET A 4 5.59 -8.22 5.56
CA MET A 4 5.87 -6.81 5.29
C MET A 4 7.37 -6.52 5.12
N GLU A 5 8.25 -7.32 5.76
CA GLU A 5 9.70 -7.15 5.68
C GLU A 5 10.22 -7.36 4.26
N SER A 6 9.54 -8.19 3.46
CA SER A 6 9.90 -8.45 2.06
C SER A 6 9.77 -7.22 1.16
N TYR A 7 8.94 -6.25 1.55
CA TYR A 7 8.73 -5.00 0.82
C TYR A 7 9.65 -3.87 1.28
N CYS A 8 10.42 -4.06 2.36
CA CYS A 8 11.38 -3.04 2.80
C CYS A 8 12.47 -2.81 1.73
N ASN A 9 12.87 -1.55 1.53
CA ASN A 9 13.85 -1.10 0.53
C ASN A 9 13.44 -1.32 -0.93
N THR A 10 12.14 -1.49 -1.20
CA THR A 10 11.62 -1.59 -2.56
C THR A 10 10.87 -0.31 -2.92
N THR A 11 10.81 0.03 -4.21
CA THR A 11 10.09 1.23 -4.69
C THR A 11 8.75 0.84 -5.30
N GLN A 12 7.66 1.35 -4.74
CA GLN A 12 6.31 1.13 -5.24
C GLN A 12 5.61 2.44 -5.54
N ARG A 13 4.64 2.35 -6.44
CA ARG A 13 3.74 3.45 -6.74
C ARG A 13 2.65 3.51 -5.69
N VAL A 14 2.33 4.72 -5.22
CA VAL A 14 1.15 4.93 -4.37
C VAL A 14 -0.09 4.62 -5.21
N PHE A 15 -0.82 3.59 -4.81
CA PHE A 15 -2.06 3.19 -5.45
C PHE A 15 -3.22 4.08 -5.01
N LYS A 16 -3.37 4.28 -3.70
CA LYS A 16 -4.46 5.07 -3.13
C LYS A 16 -4.11 5.64 -1.75
N ARG A 17 -4.51 6.89 -1.49
CA ARG A 17 -4.52 7.47 -0.14
C ARG A 17 -5.80 7.07 0.60
N VAL A 18 -5.66 6.70 1.87
CA VAL A 18 -6.77 6.21 2.70
C VAL A 18 -7.05 7.21 3.81
N ASP A 19 -8.13 7.95 3.65
CA ASP A 19 -8.63 8.85 4.69
C ASP A 19 -9.64 8.15 5.61
N GLN A 20 -10.30 7.10 5.12
CA GLN A 20 -11.31 6.35 5.84
C GLN A 20 -11.35 4.89 5.37
N PHE A 21 -11.60 3.95 6.28
CA PHE A 21 -11.79 2.53 5.96
C PHE A 21 -12.85 1.88 6.85
N LEU A 22 -13.51 0.83 6.36
CA LEU A 22 -14.41 0.01 7.17
C LEU A 22 -13.59 -1.01 7.96
N ASP A 23 -13.65 -0.96 9.28
CA ASP A 23 -13.10 -2.01 10.12
C ASP A 23 -14.06 -3.20 10.13
N GLU A 24 -13.67 -4.31 9.50
CA GLU A 24 -14.50 -5.51 9.40
C GLU A 24 -14.77 -6.20 10.75
N ARG A 25 -13.93 -5.96 11.77
CA ARG A 25 -14.11 -6.58 13.11
C ARG A 25 -15.23 -5.89 13.88
N ASP A 26 -15.22 -4.56 13.85
CA ASP A 26 -16.18 -3.74 14.58
C ASP A 26 -17.38 -3.32 13.70
N TYR A 27 -17.30 -3.50 12.38
CA TYR A 27 -18.25 -3.03 11.37
C TYR A 27 -18.50 -1.51 11.41
N HIS A 28 -17.43 -0.74 11.62
CA HIS A 28 -17.47 0.72 11.72
C HIS A 28 -16.49 1.37 10.75
N VAL A 29 -16.90 2.49 10.16
CA VAL A 29 -15.99 3.32 9.36
C VAL A 29 -15.08 4.11 10.31
N LYS A 30 -13.78 3.91 10.19
CA LYS A 30 -12.74 4.63 10.95
C LYS A 30 -12.06 5.63 10.02
N THR A 31 -11.88 6.85 10.52
CA THR A 31 -11.10 7.89 9.84
C THR A 31 -9.64 7.76 10.24
N CYS A 32 -8.74 7.88 9.27
CA CYS A 32 -7.29 7.86 9.46
C CYS A 32 -6.62 8.92 8.57
N HIS A 33 -5.40 9.30 8.92
CA HIS A 33 -4.62 10.27 8.16
C HIS A 33 -3.20 9.75 7.95
N GLY A 34 -2.58 10.13 6.84
CA GLY A 34 -1.21 9.73 6.53
C GLY A 34 -1.09 8.25 6.18
N ILE A 35 -2.17 7.60 5.68
CA ILE A 35 -2.15 6.20 5.28
C ILE A 35 -2.24 6.09 3.76
N VAL A 36 -1.37 5.26 3.19
CA VAL A 36 -1.34 4.92 1.77
C VAL A 36 -1.35 3.42 1.54
N LEU A 37 -1.97 3.03 0.42
CA LEU A 37 -1.86 1.71 -0.16
C LEU A 37 -0.86 1.77 -1.30
N LEU A 38 0.04 0.80 -1.35
CA LEU A 38 1.05 0.68 -2.40
C LEU A 38 0.59 -0.36 -3.44
N GLU A 39 0.91 -0.09 -4.70
CA GLU A 39 0.55 -0.95 -5.82
C GLU A 39 1.28 -2.30 -5.72
N GLY A 40 0.52 -3.40 -5.75
CA GLY A 40 1.07 -4.76 -5.64
C GLY A 40 1.51 -5.18 -4.24
N VAL A 41 1.37 -4.33 -3.22
CA VAL A 41 1.76 -4.64 -1.83
C VAL A 41 0.54 -5.12 -1.06
N ILE A 42 0.29 -6.42 -1.19
CA ILE A 42 -0.86 -7.10 -0.61
C ILE A 42 -0.42 -8.29 0.22
N CYS A 43 -1.27 -8.69 1.16
CA CYS A 43 -1.14 -9.93 1.91
C CYS A 43 -1.34 -11.10 0.94
N GLU A 44 -0.31 -11.92 0.79
CA GLU A 44 -0.40 -13.17 0.03
C GLU A 44 -0.84 -14.34 0.93
N GLY A 45 -0.81 -14.12 2.25
CA GLY A 45 -1.19 -15.11 3.25
C GLY A 45 0.03 -15.71 3.92
N THR A 46 -0.19 -16.27 5.10
CA THR A 46 0.89 -16.82 5.93
C THR A 46 0.92 -18.34 5.82
N ARG A 47 2.04 -18.93 6.25
CA ARG A 47 2.14 -20.39 6.41
C ARG A 47 1.08 -20.97 7.36
N ASP A 48 0.70 -20.20 8.39
CA ASP A 48 -0.21 -20.65 9.44
C ASP A 48 -1.69 -20.54 9.04
N PHE A 49 -2.05 -19.54 8.24
CA PHE A 49 -3.43 -19.25 7.84
C PHE A 49 -3.75 -19.59 6.37
N GLY A 50 -2.75 -19.97 5.58
CA GLY A 50 -2.91 -20.27 4.16
C GLY A 50 -2.93 -19.03 3.27
N PRO A 51 -3.16 -19.20 1.95
CA PRO A 51 -3.16 -18.10 0.99
C PRO A 51 -4.32 -17.13 1.26
N CYS A 52 -4.05 -15.84 1.17
CA CYS A 52 -5.06 -14.80 1.30
C CYS A 52 -5.85 -14.66 -0.02
N ASP A 53 -7.16 -14.92 0.02
CA ASP A 53 -8.06 -14.76 -1.12
C ASP A 53 -8.69 -13.36 -1.20
N ARG A 54 -8.55 -12.55 -0.14
CA ARG A 54 -9.15 -11.22 -0.02
C ARG A 54 -8.33 -10.09 -0.63
N SER A 55 -7.13 -10.37 -1.13
CA SER A 55 -6.20 -9.36 -1.64
C SER A 55 -6.05 -8.18 -0.68
N CYS A 56 -5.88 -8.47 0.61
CA CYS A 56 -5.83 -7.45 1.66
C CYS A 56 -4.62 -6.54 1.44
N PHE A 57 -4.86 -5.25 1.22
CA PHE A 57 -3.78 -4.28 1.15
C PHE A 57 -3.15 -4.05 2.52
N PHE A 58 -1.82 -3.87 2.53
CA PHE A 58 -1.13 -3.37 3.71
C PHE A 58 -1.30 -1.84 3.83
N PHE A 59 -1.55 -1.38 5.05
CA PHE A 59 -1.72 0.04 5.36
C PHE A 59 -0.35 0.61 5.75
N TRP A 60 0.23 1.40 4.84
CA TRP A 60 1.53 2.03 5.06
C TRP A 60 1.32 3.46 5.54
N ARG A 61 2.10 3.88 6.55
CA ARG A 61 2.12 5.30 6.89
C ARG A 61 3.01 6.06 5.92
N GLU A 62 2.56 7.21 5.45
CA GLU A 62 3.36 8.10 4.60
C GLU A 62 4.67 8.49 5.29
N GLU A 63 4.70 8.62 6.63
CA GLU A 63 5.90 8.94 7.41
C GLU A 63 6.99 7.85 7.39
N TRP A 64 6.66 6.63 6.96
CA TRP A 64 7.63 5.53 6.83
C TRP A 64 8.23 5.41 5.44
N LEU A 65 7.72 6.17 4.48
CA LEU A 65 8.11 6.09 3.08
C LEU A 65 8.98 7.28 2.72
N GLU A 66 9.90 7.05 1.80
CA GLU A 66 10.70 8.10 1.19
C GLU A 66 10.11 8.40 -0.19
N GLU A 67 9.90 9.68 -0.49
CA GLU A 67 9.47 10.11 -1.82
C GLU A 67 10.61 9.87 -2.81
N VAL A 68 10.33 9.09 -3.85
CA VAL A 68 11.24 8.90 -4.98
C VAL A 68 10.92 9.94 -6.05
N ASP A 69 11.95 10.57 -6.60
CA ASP A 69 11.79 11.52 -7.70
C ASP A 69 11.08 10.81 -8.88
N PRO A 70 10.00 11.38 -9.44
CA PRO A 70 9.32 10.74 -10.55
C PRO A 70 10.31 10.58 -11.70
N PRO A 71 10.35 9.42 -12.39
CA PRO A 71 11.26 9.26 -13.52
C PRO A 71 10.97 10.36 -14.53
N PHE A 72 12.02 11.13 -14.88
CA PHE A 72 11.95 12.21 -15.85
C PHE A 72 11.23 11.70 -17.11
N ARG A 73 10.00 12.20 -17.34
CA ARG A 73 9.30 11.97 -18.60
C ARG A 73 9.68 13.13 -19.51
N PRO A 74 10.56 12.92 -20.51
CA PRO A 74 10.75 13.92 -21.55
C PRO A 74 9.38 14.24 -22.16
N PHE A 75 9.11 15.52 -22.38
CA PHE A 75 7.91 15.96 -23.07
C PHE A 75 8.00 15.45 -24.52
N ASP A 76 7.28 14.37 -24.84
CA ASP A 76 7.09 13.90 -26.22
C ASP A 76 6.17 14.89 -26.94
N GLY A 77 6.74 16.05 -27.30
CA GLY A 77 6.09 17.06 -28.09
C GLY A 77 5.92 16.56 -29.52
N ASN A 78 4.80 15.90 -29.81
CA ASN A 78 4.34 15.71 -31.17
C ASN A 78 3.32 16.81 -31.49
N GLY A 79 3.83 17.90 -32.08
CA GLY A 79 3.04 18.93 -32.78
C GLY A 79 2.71 18.52 -34.20
#